data_AF-K0SHM3-F1
#
_entry.id   AF-K0SHM3-F1
#
_cell.length_a   1.000
_cell.length_b   1.000
_cell.length_c   1.000
_cell.angle_alpha   90.00
_cell.angle_beta   90.00
_cell.angle_gamma   90.00
#
_symmetry.space_group_name_H-M   'P 1'
#
loop_
_entity.id
_entity.type
_entity.pdbx_description
1 polymer ?
#
loop_
_entity_poly.entity_id
_entity_poly.type
_entity_poly.pdbx_seq_one_letter_code
_entity_poly.pdbx_strand_id
1 'polypeptide(L)'
;MKLSVALLASTFGLTAAAAPKASITAGSKVGQKVLSKARRLENNANDEIDYTWVANMSLKFQGCYHTQQWNEEADEDEDLRISTQRLVRFRLCPSDTCSMESASGCKEGYGDYV
;
A
#
# COMPACT_ATOMS: atom_id res chain seq x y z
N MET A 1 -7.67 -61.27 -12.28
CA MET A 1 -7.03 -60.58 -11.13
C MET A 1 -7.72 -59.23 -10.97
N LYS A 2 -8.40 -59.00 -9.84
CA LYS A 2 -9.15 -57.76 -9.57
C LYS A 2 -8.29 -56.89 -8.64
N LEU A 3 -7.76 -55.78 -9.15
CA LEU A 3 -7.03 -54.78 -8.34
C LEU A 3 -7.98 -53.61 -8.06
N SER A 4 -8.43 -53.51 -6.82
CA SER A 4 -9.21 -52.38 -6.33
C SER A 4 -8.23 -51.31 -5.85
N VAL A 5 -8.25 -50.13 -6.48
CA VAL A 5 -7.50 -48.94 -6.05
C VAL A 5 -8.45 -48.07 -5.23
N ALA A 6 -8.21 -47.95 -3.93
CA ALA A 6 -8.95 -47.06 -3.05
C ALA A 6 -8.24 -45.70 -2.99
N LEU A 7 -8.91 -44.66 -3.52
CA LEU A 7 -8.45 -43.27 -3.44
C LEU A 7 -8.91 -42.66 -2.10
N LEU A 8 -7.98 -42.37 -1.19
CA LEU A 8 -8.26 -41.58 0.01
C LEU A 8 -8.33 -40.09 -0.36
N ALA A 9 -9.53 -39.51 -0.36
CA ALA A 9 -9.73 -38.07 -0.50
C ALA A 9 -9.58 -37.39 0.87
N SER A 10 -8.44 -36.77 1.14
CA SER A 10 -8.25 -35.86 2.27
C SER A 10 -8.83 -34.50 1.92
N THR A 11 -10.00 -34.18 2.48
CA THR A 11 -10.62 -32.86 2.38
C THR A 11 -9.89 -31.87 3.27
N PHE A 12 -8.89 -31.18 2.72
CA PHE A 12 -8.32 -29.99 3.35
C PHE A 12 -9.34 -28.85 3.23
N GLY A 13 -10.05 -28.58 4.32
CA GLY A 13 -10.91 -27.40 4.45
C GLY A 13 -10.06 -26.14 4.48
N LEU A 14 -10.01 -25.42 3.36
CA LEU A 14 -9.48 -24.06 3.28
C LEU A 14 -10.47 -23.12 3.96
N THR A 15 -10.27 -22.84 5.25
CA THR A 15 -10.89 -21.67 5.87
C THR A 15 -10.24 -20.42 5.28
N ALA A 16 -10.88 -19.83 4.27
CA ALA A 16 -10.51 -18.53 3.76
C ALA A 16 -10.67 -17.50 4.88
N ALA A 17 -9.54 -17.05 5.45
CA ALA A 17 -9.54 -15.91 6.35
C ALA A 17 -10.05 -14.71 5.55
N ALA A 18 -11.19 -14.14 5.96
CA ALA A 18 -11.69 -12.90 5.39
C ALA A 18 -10.67 -11.80 5.65
N ALA A 19 -9.86 -11.47 4.64
CA ALA A 19 -9.04 -10.28 4.65
C ALA A 19 -9.95 -9.06 4.91
N PRO A 20 -9.54 -8.10 5.75
CA PRO A 20 -10.37 -6.95 6.08
C PRO A 20 -10.73 -6.21 4.78
N LYS A 21 -12.00 -6.31 4.38
CA LYS A 21 -12.58 -5.72 3.16
C LYS A 21 -12.74 -4.20 3.23
N ALA A 22 -12.17 -3.55 4.24
CA ALA A 22 -12.38 -2.14 4.49
C ALA A 22 -11.38 -1.34 3.66
N SER A 23 -11.87 -0.75 2.57
CA SER A 23 -11.20 0.37 1.93
C SER A 23 -10.94 1.45 2.99
N ILE A 24 -9.68 1.89 3.10
CA ILE A 24 -9.31 2.96 4.03
C ILE A 24 -9.65 4.27 3.32
N THR A 25 -10.82 4.82 3.62
CA THR A 25 -11.21 6.14 3.13
C THR A 25 -10.29 7.20 3.74
N ALA A 26 -9.97 8.25 2.98
CA ALA A 26 -9.12 9.35 3.46
C ALA A 26 -9.65 10.02 4.73
N GLY A 27 -10.99 10.07 4.91
CA GLY A 27 -11.63 10.60 6.11
C GLY A 27 -11.63 9.65 7.33
N SER A 28 -11.21 8.40 7.17
CA SER A 28 -11.10 7.46 8.31
C SER A 28 -9.92 7.82 9.21
N LYS A 29 -10.00 7.50 10.51
CA LYS A 29 -8.89 7.72 11.46
C LYS A 29 -7.57 7.09 11.01
N VAL A 30 -7.64 5.91 10.37
CA VAL A 30 -6.47 5.22 9.82
C VAL A 30 -5.95 5.94 8.59
N GLY A 31 -6.83 6.36 7.68
CA GLY A 31 -6.48 7.14 6.49
C GLY A 31 -5.79 8.45 6.87
N GLN A 32 -6.37 9.22 7.80
CA GLN A 32 -5.78 10.46 8.30
C GLN A 32 -4.42 10.23 8.97
N LYS A 33 -4.25 9.13 9.71
CA LYS A 33 -2.95 8.80 10.32
C LYS A 33 -1.88 8.49 9.27
N VAL A 34 -2.23 7.76 8.21
CA VAL A 34 -1.32 7.50 7.08
C VAL A 34 -1.00 8.81 6.34
N LEU A 35 -2.02 9.61 6.03
CA LEU A 35 -1.88 10.89 5.32
C LEU A 35 -1.11 11.94 6.13
N SER A 36 -1.17 11.90 7.48
CA SER A 36 -0.38 12.78 8.34
C SER A 36 1.14 12.55 8.24
N LYS A 37 1.55 11.41 7.69
CA LYS A 37 2.95 11.04 7.45
C LYS A 37 3.33 11.11 5.97
N ALA A 38 2.37 11.35 5.08
CA ALA A 38 2.66 11.57 3.66
C ALA A 38 3.39 12.91 3.49
N ARG A 39 4.57 12.87 2.87
CA ARG A 39 5.39 14.06 2.61
C ARG A 39 4.87 14.76 1.35
N ARG A 40 4.56 16.06 1.45
CA ARG A 40 4.30 16.90 0.27
C ARG A 40 5.62 17.15 -0.48
N LEU A 41 5.60 17.00 -1.80
CA LEU A 41 6.73 17.36 -2.67
C LEU A 41 6.83 18.90 -2.84
N GLU A 42 5.70 19.60 -2.83
CA GLU A 42 5.61 21.05 -2.99
C GLU A 42 5.59 21.74 -1.61
N ASN A 43 6.72 22.37 -1.27
CA ASN A 43 7.01 22.93 0.05
C ASN A 43 6.55 24.41 0.14
N ASN A 44 5.27 24.65 0.46
CA ASN A 44 4.80 25.98 0.89
C ASN A 44 4.24 25.87 2.31
N ALA A 45 5.02 26.35 3.28
CA ALA A 45 4.84 26.08 4.71
C ALA A 45 3.71 26.90 5.39
N ASN A 46 2.96 27.72 4.65
CA ASN A 46 1.96 28.65 5.18
C ASN A 46 0.53 28.43 4.69
N ASP A 47 0.28 27.41 3.86
CA ASP A 47 -1.07 27.12 3.39
C ASP A 47 -1.76 26.10 4.30
N GLU A 48 -3.01 26.41 4.68
CA GLU A 48 -3.92 25.48 5.33
C GLU A 48 -3.93 24.15 4.56
N ILE A 49 -3.73 23.03 5.27
CA ILE A 49 -3.51 21.74 4.63
C ILE A 49 -4.82 21.25 4.02
N ASP A 50 -5.00 21.54 2.74
CA ASP A 50 -6.16 21.08 1.98
C ASP A 50 -5.99 19.61 1.54
N TYR A 51 -6.77 18.74 2.16
CA TYR A 51 -6.86 17.31 1.83
C TYR A 51 -8.03 16.98 0.88
N THR A 52 -8.68 17.97 0.26
CA THR A 52 -9.78 17.70 -0.68
C THR A 52 -9.36 16.83 -1.87
N TRP A 53 -8.09 16.87 -2.29
CA TRP A 53 -7.59 16.03 -3.38
C TRP A 53 -7.57 14.53 -3.06
N VAL A 54 -7.55 14.16 -1.78
CA VAL A 54 -7.74 12.76 -1.32
C VAL A 54 -9.17 12.48 -0.88
N ALA A 55 -10.06 13.47 -0.88
CA ALA A 55 -11.45 13.23 -0.57
C ALA A 55 -12.06 12.26 -1.60
N ASN A 56 -12.85 11.30 -1.13
CA ASN A 56 -13.42 10.21 -1.94
C ASN A 56 -12.39 9.27 -2.60
N MET A 57 -11.17 9.23 -2.08
CA MET A 57 -10.17 8.22 -2.44
C MET A 57 -10.02 7.18 -1.32
N SER A 58 -9.73 5.95 -1.74
CA SER A 58 -9.42 4.79 -0.92
C SER A 58 -7.97 4.37 -1.14
N LEU A 59 -7.25 4.11 -0.05
CA LEU A 59 -5.87 3.62 -0.10
C LEU A 59 -5.81 2.10 -0.32
N LYS A 60 -5.00 1.67 -1.29
CA LYS A 60 -4.65 0.27 -1.55
C LYS A 60 -3.14 0.08 -1.48
N PHE A 61 -2.67 -0.77 -0.58
CA PHE A 61 -1.26 -1.17 -0.53
C PHE A 61 -0.87 -1.92 -1.82
N GLN A 62 0.19 -1.48 -2.49
CA GLN A 62 0.73 -2.11 -3.70
C GLN A 62 1.99 -2.93 -3.41
N GLY A 63 2.81 -2.53 -2.44
CA GLY A 63 4.03 -3.23 -2.09
C GLY A 63 5.05 -2.35 -1.39
N CYS A 64 6.22 -2.92 -1.10
CA CYS A 64 7.38 -2.16 -0.65
C CYS A 64 8.14 -1.58 -1.85
N TYR A 65 8.68 -0.38 -1.69
CA TYR A 65 9.57 0.22 -2.67
C TYR A 65 10.89 0.57 -1.98
N HIS A 66 12.00 0.18 -2.61
CA HIS A 66 13.33 0.44 -2.10
C HIS A 66 14.08 1.26 -3.14
N THR A 67 14.60 2.40 -2.73
CA THR A 67 15.43 3.24 -3.58
C THR A 67 16.74 3.53 -2.87
N GLN A 68 17.83 3.52 -3.63
CA GLN A 68 19.14 3.91 -3.14
C GLN A 68 19.25 5.43 -3.30
N GLN A 69 19.54 6.13 -2.21
CA GLN A 69 19.71 7.57 -2.19
C GLN A 69 21.08 7.90 -1.64
N TRP A 70 21.57 9.08 -2.00
CA TRP A 70 22.78 9.61 -1.39
C TRP A 70 22.50 9.91 0.08
N ASN A 71 23.37 9.44 0.97
CA ASN A 71 23.29 9.74 2.39
C ASN A 71 24.00 11.08 2.64
N GLU A 72 23.23 12.15 2.84
CA GLU A 72 23.78 13.49 3.07
C GLU A 72 24.49 13.58 4.43
N GLU A 73 24.12 12.71 5.38
CA GLU A 73 24.70 12.61 6.71
C GLU A 73 25.90 11.67 6.81
N ALA A 74 26.36 11.07 5.70
CA ALA A 74 27.52 10.18 5.74
C ALA A 74 28.84 10.97 5.84
N ASP A 75 29.54 10.84 6.96
CA ASP A 75 30.91 11.33 7.13
C ASP A 75 31.89 10.49 6.29
N GLU A 76 32.89 11.16 5.70
CA GLU A 76 33.73 10.62 4.60
C GLU A 76 34.50 9.34 4.94
N ASP A 77 34.64 9.00 6.22
CA ASP A 77 35.55 7.96 6.71
C ASP A 77 34.88 6.75 7.41
N GLU A 78 33.61 6.84 7.84
CA GLU A 78 32.94 5.75 8.59
C GLU A 78 31.59 5.32 8.00
N ASP A 79 30.92 6.16 7.21
CA ASP A 79 29.53 5.90 6.80
C ASP A 79 29.36 5.53 5.32
N LEU A 80 28.38 4.67 5.06
CA LEU A 80 27.98 4.31 3.71
C LEU A 80 27.33 5.52 3.02
N ARG A 81 28.02 6.08 2.02
CA ARG A 81 27.55 7.21 1.19
C ARG A 81 26.26 6.94 0.41
N ILE A 82 25.89 5.66 0.27
CA ILE A 82 24.64 5.21 -0.35
C ILE A 82 23.79 4.54 0.73
N SER A 83 22.65 5.15 1.05
CA SER A 83 21.65 4.57 1.96
C SER A 83 20.47 4.01 1.17
N THR A 84 19.85 2.94 1.69
CA THR A 84 18.63 2.38 1.09
C THR A 84 17.41 2.93 1.81
N GLN A 85 16.66 3.80 1.13
CA GLN A 85 15.38 4.28 1.62
C GLN A 85 14.31 3.21 1.39
N ARG A 86 13.68 2.78 2.50
CA ARG A 86 12.58 1.81 2.48
C ARG A 86 11.25 2.52 2.59
N LEU A 87 10.50 2.49 1.50
CA LEU A 87 9.21 3.16 1.33
C LEU A 87 8.10 2.13 1.09
N VAL A 88 6.87 2.60 1.16
CA VAL A 88 5.69 1.80 0.87
C VAL A 88 4.94 2.43 -0.28
N ARG A 89 4.69 1.64 -1.32
CA ARG A 89 3.88 2.08 -2.44
C ARG A 89 2.40 1.87 -2.13
N PHE A 90 1.64 2.95 -2.24
CA PHE A 90 0.19 2.93 -2.16
C PHE A 90 -0.41 3.40 -3.47
N ARG A 91 -1.58 2.87 -3.80
CA ARG A 91 -2.45 3.38 -4.85
C ARG A 91 -3.66 4.05 -4.21
N LEU A 92 -3.94 5.27 -4.64
CA LEU A 92 -5.21 5.93 -4.42
C LEU A 92 -6.18 5.53 -5.53
N CYS A 93 -7.33 5.03 -5.13
CA CYS A 93 -8.41 4.65 -6.02
C CYS A 93 -9.69 5.41 -5.65
N PRO A 94 -10.54 5.78 -6.62
CA PRO A 94 -11.87 6.32 -6.31
C PRO A 94 -12.63 5.35 -5.38
N SER A 95 -13.18 5.86 -4.27
CA SER A 95 -13.73 5.01 -3.21
C SER A 95 -14.90 4.13 -3.65
N ASP A 96 -15.64 4.57 -4.66
CA ASP A 96 -16.78 3.89 -5.28
C ASP A 96 -16.37 2.70 -6.18
N THR A 97 -15.21 2.77 -6.81
CA THR A 97 -14.69 1.74 -7.73
C THR A 97 -13.51 0.95 -7.18
N CYS A 98 -13.04 1.29 -5.98
CA CYS A 98 -11.90 0.65 -5.33
C CYS A 98 -12.25 -0.75 -4.79
N SER A 99 -11.89 -1.79 -5.52
CA SER A 99 -12.00 -3.19 -5.10
C SER A 99 -10.82 -3.64 -4.24
N MET A 100 -11.09 -3.99 -2.99
CA MET A 100 -10.09 -4.57 -2.09
C MET A 100 -9.64 -5.98 -2.51
N GLU A 101 -10.44 -6.70 -3.28
CA GLU A 101 -10.13 -8.06 -3.76
C GLU A 101 -9.18 -8.05 -4.96
N SER A 102 -9.16 -6.95 -5.71
CA SER A 102 -8.19 -6.76 -6.79
C SER A 102 -6.83 -6.33 -6.23
N ALA A 103 -5.75 -6.86 -6.83
CA ALA A 103 -4.39 -6.48 -6.45
C ALA A 103 -4.14 -4.97 -6.66
N SER A 104 -4.68 -4.43 -7.76
CA SER A 104 -4.52 -3.03 -8.15
C SER A 104 -5.56 -2.07 -7.56
N GLY A 105 -6.59 -2.53 -6.83
CA GLY A 105 -7.67 -1.67 -6.34
C GLY A 105 -8.68 -1.27 -7.42
N CYS A 106 -8.22 -0.56 -8.44
CA CYS A 106 -9.02 0.02 -9.51
C CYS A 106 -8.20 0.06 -10.82
N LYS A 107 -8.87 0.32 -11.95
CA LYS A 107 -8.26 0.31 -13.29
C LYS A 107 -8.05 1.70 -13.89
N GLU A 108 -8.81 2.70 -13.46
CA GLU A 108 -8.82 4.06 -13.99
C GLU A 108 -9.00 5.08 -12.86
N GLY A 109 -8.67 6.34 -13.11
CA GLY A 109 -8.80 7.43 -12.12
C GLY A 109 -7.92 7.24 -10.87
N TYR A 110 -6.85 6.47 -10.98
CA TYR A 110 -5.96 6.14 -9.87
C TYR A 110 -4.67 6.97 -9.89
N GLY A 111 -4.06 7.10 -8.72
CA GLY A 111 -2.72 7.66 -8.56
C GLY A 111 -1.84 6.73 -7.72
N ASP A 112 -0.60 6.50 -8.15
CA ASP A 112 0.39 5.73 -7.41
C ASP A 112 1.36 6.65 -6.67
N TYR A 113 1.61 6.35 -5.40
CA TYR A 113 2.43 7.15 -4.49
C TYR A 113 3.39 6.25 -3.71
N VAL A 114 4.51 6.83 -3.27
CA VAL A 114 5.60 6.16 -2.55
C VAL A 114 6.09 7.00 -1.39
#